data_AF-A0A2V5QWU1-F1
#
_entry.id   AF-A0A2V5QWU1-F1
#
_cell.length_a   1.000
_cell.length_b   1.000
_cell.length_c   1.000
_cell.angle_alpha   90.00
_cell.angle_beta   90.00
_cell.angle_gamma   90.00
#
_symmetry.space_group_name_H-M   'P 1'
#
loop_
_entity.id
_entity.type
_entity.pdbx_description
1 polymer ?
#
loop_
_entity_poly.entity_id
_entity_poly.type
_entity_poly.pdbx_seq_one_letter_code
_entity_poly.pdbx_strand_id
1 'polypeptide(L)'
;MSNELKRAVDRPTRVRPIAGIKIRTVTRPISRQKGIREDERAALDALRNIRRLPNTNVNNTLWRIKSLIKTGALEPHRLTRFATAEPPRVRALVGALVETAGHRDKTVEALHNSLNPLTRFKVHVPHDVLPTAAAWHLE
;
A
#
# COMPACT_ATOMS: atom_id res chain seq x y z
N MET A 1 -18.79 -19.44 43.31
CA MET A 1 -17.92 -18.58 42.47
C MET A 1 -17.93 -19.16 41.07
N SER A 2 -18.74 -18.62 40.16
CA SER A 2 -18.89 -19.17 38.80
C SER A 2 -17.69 -18.76 37.95
N ASN A 3 -16.93 -19.76 37.51
CA ASN A 3 -15.75 -19.57 36.69
C ASN A 3 -16.18 -19.52 35.22
N GLU A 4 -16.35 -18.32 34.67
CA GLU A 4 -16.64 -18.16 33.23
C GLU A 4 -15.39 -18.47 32.40
N LEU A 5 -15.44 -19.55 31.64
CA LEU A 5 -14.44 -19.90 30.63
C LEU A 5 -14.43 -18.84 29.53
N LYS A 6 -13.46 -17.92 29.57
CA LYS A 6 -13.20 -16.97 28.48
C LYS A 6 -12.78 -17.75 27.23
N ARG A 7 -13.66 -17.80 26.21
CA ARG A 7 -13.32 -18.35 24.89
C ARG A 7 -12.37 -17.37 24.18
N ALA A 8 -11.35 -17.89 23.49
CA ALA A 8 -10.36 -17.09 22.74
C ALA A 8 -10.96 -16.21 21.60
N VAL A 9 -12.28 -16.34 21.35
CA VAL A 9 -13.02 -15.60 20.33
C VAL A 9 -13.62 -14.29 20.86
N ASP A 10 -13.68 -14.10 22.19
CA ASP A 10 -14.25 -12.89 22.80
C ASP A 10 -13.29 -11.70 22.66
N ARG A 11 -13.42 -10.99 21.54
CA ARG A 11 -12.69 -9.74 21.30
C ARG A 11 -13.38 -8.59 22.05
N PRO A 12 -12.61 -7.70 22.71
CA PRO A 12 -13.18 -6.55 23.40
C PRO A 12 -13.92 -5.67 22.37
N THR A 13 -15.25 -5.68 22.46
CA THR A 13 -16.13 -4.96 21.55
C THR A 13 -16.52 -3.65 22.24
N ARG A 14 -16.17 -2.50 21.65
CA ARG A 14 -16.61 -1.20 22.16
C ARG A 14 -17.97 -0.88 21.55
N VAL A 15 -18.99 -0.73 22.39
CA VAL A 15 -20.31 -0.26 21.98
C VAL A 15 -20.33 1.26 22.16
N ARG A 16 -20.58 2.01 21.08
CA ARG A 16 -20.81 3.46 21.16
C ARG A 16 -22.20 3.78 20.60
N PRO A 17 -23.02 4.58 21.31
CA PRO A 17 -24.26 5.08 20.74
C PRO A 17 -23.93 6.20 19.73
N ILE A 18 -24.41 6.05 18.50
CA ILE A 18 -24.46 7.14 17.52
C ILE A 18 -25.92 7.24 17.09
N ALA A 19 -26.53 8.42 17.28
CA ALA A 19 -27.93 8.69 16.93
C ALA A 19 -28.93 7.63 17.44
N GLY A 20 -28.79 7.18 18.69
CA GLY A 20 -29.69 6.19 19.31
C GLY A 20 -29.45 4.73 18.91
N ILE A 21 -28.57 4.44 17.94
CA ILE A 21 -28.24 3.09 17.51
C ILE A 21 -27.00 2.59 18.25
N LYS A 22 -27.10 1.43 18.91
CA LYS A 22 -25.98 0.75 19.58
C LYS A 22 -25.14 0.02 18.53
N ILE A 23 -24.02 0.62 18.11
CA ILE A 23 -23.11 -0.01 17.16
C ILE A 23 -22.02 -0.77 17.93
N ARG A 24 -21.89 -2.07 17.68
CA ARG A 24 -20.75 -2.89 18.12
C ARG A 24 -19.59 -2.65 17.18
N THR A 25 -18.50 -2.06 17.68
CA THR A 25 -17.27 -1.88 16.90
C THR A 25 -16.16 -2.78 17.42
N VAL A 26 -15.48 -3.46 16.50
CA VAL A 26 -14.24 -4.18 16.77
C VAL A 26 -13.10 -3.30 16.32
N THR A 27 -12.40 -2.67 17.27
CA THR A 27 -11.19 -1.91 16.96
C THR A 27 -10.08 -2.88 16.60
N ARG A 28 -9.74 -2.99 15.30
CA ARG A 28 -8.47 -3.61 14.90
C ARG A 28 -7.38 -2.57 15.13
N PRO A 29 -6.34 -2.86 15.93
CA PRO A 29 -5.22 -1.95 16.03
C PRO A 29 -4.57 -1.82 14.64
N ILE A 30 -4.63 -0.64 14.04
CA ILE A 30 -3.92 -0.30 12.80
C ILE A 30 -2.43 -0.06 13.13
N SER A 31 -1.84 -0.90 13.97
CA SER A 31 -0.49 -0.70 14.51
C SER A 31 0.57 -0.60 13.40
N ARG A 32 0.37 -1.30 12.28
CA ARG A 32 1.27 -1.26 11.11
C ARG A 32 1.23 0.04 10.31
N GLN A 33 0.20 0.87 10.45
CA GLN A 33 0.04 2.10 9.65
C GLN A 33 -0.08 3.35 10.53
N LYS A 34 0.30 3.24 11.81
CA LYS A 34 0.35 4.39 12.72
C LYS A 34 1.37 5.40 12.18
N GLY A 35 0.90 6.61 11.88
CA GLY A 35 1.74 7.72 11.38
C GLY A 35 1.84 7.86 9.87
N ILE A 36 1.08 7.07 9.08
CA ILE A 36 0.95 7.29 7.63
C ILE A 36 0.25 8.63 7.39
N ARG A 37 0.76 9.44 6.45
CA ARG A 37 0.08 10.66 6.01
C ARG A 37 -1.09 10.28 5.08
N GLU A 38 -2.07 11.17 4.95
CA GLU A 38 -3.26 10.92 4.14
C GLU A 38 -2.93 10.75 2.65
N ASP A 39 -2.01 11.56 2.13
CA ASP A 39 -1.50 11.48 0.76
C ASP A 39 -0.74 10.18 0.48
N GLU A 40 0.12 9.74 1.39
CA GLU A 40 0.83 8.45 1.31
C GLU A 40 -0.15 7.28 1.27
N ARG A 41 -1.18 7.33 2.13
CA ARG A 41 -2.23 6.33 2.18
C ARG A 41 -3.00 6.29 0.86
N ALA A 42 -3.42 7.46 0.37
CA ALA A 42 -4.17 7.57 -0.88
C ALA A 42 -3.36 7.03 -2.06
N ALA A 43 -2.06 7.31 -2.12
CA ALA A 43 -1.17 6.78 -3.15
C ALA A 43 -1.09 5.24 -3.11
N LEU A 44 -0.90 4.64 -1.93
CA LEU A 44 -0.87 3.17 -1.79
C LEU A 44 -2.20 2.51 -2.14
N ASP A 45 -3.32 3.10 -1.72
CA ASP A 45 -4.65 2.56 -2.04
C ASP A 45 -4.97 2.70 -3.54
N ALA A 46 -4.51 3.78 -4.19
CA ALA A 46 -4.61 3.94 -5.64
C ALA A 46 -3.82 2.85 -6.38
N LEU A 47 -2.58 2.57 -5.96
CA LEU A 47 -1.77 1.49 -6.54
C LEU A 47 -2.37 0.10 -6.27
N ARG A 48 -2.92 -0.12 -5.07
CA ARG A 48 -3.59 -1.37 -4.71
C ARG A 48 -4.79 -1.63 -5.63
N ASN A 49 -5.57 -0.60 -5.92
CA ASN A 49 -6.80 -0.69 -6.69
C ASN A 49 -6.67 -0.23 -8.14
N ILE A 50 -5.45 -0.10 -8.67
CA ILE A 50 -5.17 0.53 -9.98
C ILE A 50 -5.95 -0.08 -11.16
N ARG A 51 -6.36 -1.36 -11.05
CA ARG A 51 -7.19 -2.06 -12.05
C ARG A 51 -8.70 -1.94 -11.86
N ARG A 52 -9.14 -1.53 -10.67
CA ARG A 52 -10.55 -1.52 -10.26
C ARG A 52 -11.15 -0.11 -10.18
N LEU A 53 -10.33 0.93 -10.37
CA LEU A 53 -10.79 2.32 -10.33
C LEU A 53 -11.62 2.63 -11.58
N PRO A 54 -12.92 2.95 -11.45
CA PRO A 54 -13.69 3.46 -12.57
C PRO A 54 -13.12 4.82 -13.02
N ASN A 55 -13.16 5.12 -14.32
CA ASN A 55 -12.69 6.37 -14.94
C ASN A 55 -11.20 6.72 -14.83
N THR A 56 -10.32 5.82 -14.35
CA THR A 56 -8.90 6.13 -14.21
C THR A 56 -8.04 5.24 -15.10
N ASN A 57 -7.16 5.85 -15.90
CA ASN A 57 -6.15 5.12 -16.67
C ASN A 57 -4.95 4.81 -15.76
N VAL A 58 -4.50 3.55 -15.76
CA VAL A 58 -3.30 3.06 -15.07
C VAL A 58 -2.11 3.99 -15.31
N ASN A 59 -1.92 4.43 -16.56
CA ASN A 59 -0.80 5.28 -16.96
C ASN A 59 -0.86 6.65 -16.29
N ASN A 60 -2.05 7.25 -16.24
CA ASN A 60 -2.24 8.56 -15.62
C ASN A 60 -2.01 8.49 -14.11
N THR A 61 -2.46 7.41 -13.45
CA THR A 61 -2.19 7.19 -12.02
C THR A 61 -0.71 7.05 -11.75
N LEU A 62 0.01 6.22 -12.51
CA LEU A 62 1.45 6.02 -12.35
C LEU A 62 2.22 7.31 -12.60
N TRP A 63 1.87 8.04 -13.67
CA TRP A 63 2.47 9.34 -13.98
C TRP A 63 2.25 10.35 -12.86
N ARG A 64 1.01 10.43 -12.33
CA ARG A 64 0.66 11.34 -11.23
C ARG A 64 1.47 11.02 -9.97
N ILE A 65 1.53 9.75 -9.55
CA ILE A 65 2.27 9.33 -8.36
C ILE A 65 3.77 9.59 -8.55
N LYS A 66 4.33 9.26 -9.72
CA LYS A 66 5.72 9.57 -10.06
C LYS A 66 6.01 11.07 -9.97
N SER A 67 5.10 11.91 -10.47
CA SER A 67 5.22 13.37 -10.35
C SER A 67 5.21 13.82 -8.90
N LEU A 68 4.31 13.30 -8.06
CA LEU A 68 4.23 13.65 -6.64
C LEU A 68 5.48 13.27 -5.86
N ILE A 69 6.13 12.17 -6.21
CA ILE A 69 7.42 11.77 -5.66
C ILE A 69 8.50 12.80 -6.08
N LYS A 70 8.57 13.14 -7.38
CA LYS A 70 9.54 14.10 -7.90
C LYS A 70 9.38 15.52 -7.33
N THR A 71 8.15 15.96 -7.08
CA THR A 71 7.89 17.27 -6.46
C THR A 71 8.12 17.28 -4.95
N GLY A 72 8.46 16.14 -4.33
CA GLY A 72 8.64 16.02 -2.88
C GLY A 72 7.34 16.04 -2.07
N ALA A 73 6.17 15.90 -2.72
CA ALA A 73 4.90 15.80 -1.99
C ALA A 73 4.81 14.44 -1.28
N LEU A 74 5.29 13.39 -1.94
CA LEU A 74 5.42 12.04 -1.38
C LEU A 74 6.89 11.74 -1.09
N GLU A 75 7.18 11.48 0.18
CA GLU A 75 8.52 11.10 0.64
C GLU A 75 8.84 9.65 0.23
N PRO A 76 9.86 9.41 -0.62
CA PRO A 76 10.16 8.08 -1.15
C PRO A 76 10.39 7.04 -0.06
N HIS A 77 11.21 7.37 0.94
CA HIS A 77 11.56 6.48 2.05
C HIS A 77 10.35 6.10 2.92
N ARG A 78 9.39 7.02 3.07
CA ARG A 78 8.16 6.73 3.82
C ARG A 78 7.25 5.82 3.02
N LEU A 79 7.11 6.08 1.72
CA LEU A 79 6.29 5.29 0.81
C LEU A 79 6.79 3.84 0.72
N THR A 80 8.10 3.64 0.57
CA THR A 80 8.71 2.30 0.54
C THR A 80 8.54 1.57 1.87
N ARG A 81 8.73 2.26 3.00
CA ARG A 81 8.51 1.69 4.35
C ARG A 81 7.10 1.16 4.51
N PHE A 82 6.07 1.93 4.14
CA PHE A 82 4.68 1.49 4.25
C PHE A 82 4.30 0.42 3.21
N ALA A 83 4.93 0.44 2.03
CA ALA A 83 4.70 -0.58 1.01
C ALA A 83 5.08 -2.00 1.47
N THR A 84 6.00 -2.16 2.43
CA THR A 84 6.35 -3.49 2.99
C THR A 84 5.14 -4.26 3.53
N ALA A 85 4.12 -3.56 4.03
CA ALA A 85 2.88 -4.17 4.54
C ALA A 85 1.83 -4.45 3.46
N GLU A 86 2.07 -4.00 2.23
CA GLU A 86 1.16 -4.15 1.10
C GLU A 86 1.36 -5.48 0.34
N PRO A 87 0.44 -5.87 -0.55
CA PRO A 87 0.61 -7.04 -1.40
C PRO A 87 1.87 -6.93 -2.29
N PRO A 88 2.48 -8.07 -2.70
CA PRO A 88 3.68 -8.09 -3.53
C PRO A 88 3.60 -7.23 -4.80
N ARG A 89 2.44 -7.23 -5.47
CA ARG A 89 2.20 -6.37 -6.64
C ARG A 89 2.39 -4.88 -6.34
N VAL A 90 1.90 -4.41 -5.20
CA VAL A 90 1.99 -2.99 -4.80
C VAL A 90 3.43 -2.65 -4.43
N ARG A 91 4.14 -3.55 -3.75
CA ARG A 91 5.57 -3.40 -3.47
C ARG A 91 6.39 -3.22 -4.75
N ALA A 92 6.12 -4.06 -5.76
CA ALA A 92 6.78 -3.98 -7.06
C ALA A 92 6.50 -2.63 -7.75
N LEU A 93 5.24 -2.17 -7.76
CA LEU A 93 4.87 -0.88 -8.34
C LEU A 93 5.53 0.31 -7.62
N VAL A 94 5.51 0.32 -6.28
CA VAL A 94 6.13 1.39 -5.49
C VAL A 94 7.64 1.41 -5.72
N GLY A 95 8.30 0.25 -5.68
CA GLY A 95 9.74 0.13 -5.93
C GLY A 95 10.12 0.66 -7.30
N ALA A 96 9.41 0.23 -8.35
CA ALA A 96 9.65 0.68 -9.71
C ALA A 96 9.44 2.20 -9.87
N LEU A 97 8.39 2.76 -9.25
CA LEU A 97 8.11 4.20 -9.31
C LEU A 97 9.20 5.04 -8.63
N VAL A 98 9.63 4.61 -7.45
CA VAL A 98 10.66 5.28 -6.66
C VAL A 98 12.01 5.21 -7.37
N GLU A 99 12.36 4.05 -7.91
CA GLU A 99 13.59 3.87 -8.72
C GLU A 99 13.56 4.73 -9.99
N THR A 100 12.43 4.76 -10.71
CA THR A 100 12.27 5.61 -11.90
C THR A 100 12.31 7.11 -11.56
N ALA A 101 11.93 7.49 -10.33
CA ALA A 101 12.04 8.87 -9.86
C ALA A 101 13.49 9.28 -9.52
N GLY A 102 14.45 8.35 -9.57
CA GLY A 102 15.87 8.61 -9.30
C GLY A 102 16.28 8.30 -7.85
N HIS A 103 15.40 7.70 -7.06
CA HIS A 103 15.69 7.33 -5.68
C HIS A 103 15.99 5.84 -5.59
N ARG A 104 17.22 5.50 -5.20
CA ARG A 104 17.65 4.13 -4.98
C ARG A 104 18.29 4.05 -3.60
N ASP A 105 17.49 3.71 -2.61
CA ASP A 105 17.92 3.56 -1.23
C ASP A 105 17.85 2.09 -0.77
N LYS A 106 18.38 1.82 0.42
CA LYS A 106 18.36 0.48 1.02
C LYS A 106 16.94 -0.08 1.22
N THR A 107 15.93 0.78 1.33
CA THR A 107 14.53 0.35 1.51
C THR A 107 13.91 -0.12 0.21
N VAL A 108 14.31 0.48 -0.92
CA VAL A 108 13.97 0.00 -2.27
C VAL A 108 14.59 -1.38 -2.50
N GLU A 109 15.86 -1.57 -2.17
CA GLU A 109 16.50 -2.90 -2.29
C GLU A 109 15.84 -3.94 -1.39
N ALA A 110 15.50 -3.58 -0.15
CA ALA A 110 14.77 -4.45 0.76
C ALA A 110 13.38 -4.84 0.22
N LEU A 111 12.68 -3.92 -0.47
CA LEU A 111 11.42 -4.23 -1.14
C LEU A 111 11.62 -5.21 -2.28
N HIS A 112 12.64 -5.01 -3.11
CA HIS A 112 12.97 -5.91 -4.22
C HIS A 112 13.25 -7.33 -3.72
N ASN A 113 14.11 -7.46 -2.70
CA ASN A 113 14.43 -8.73 -2.05
C ASN A 113 13.21 -9.40 -1.38
N SER A 114 12.16 -8.64 -1.05
CA SER A 114 10.92 -9.20 -0.47
C SER A 114 10.01 -9.86 -1.51
N LEU A 115 10.28 -9.67 -2.81
CA LEU A 115 9.50 -10.23 -3.91
C LEU A 115 10.00 -11.64 -4.25
N ASN A 116 9.08 -12.51 -4.67
CA ASN A 116 9.45 -13.83 -5.18
C ASN A 116 9.94 -13.70 -6.64
N PRO A 117 11.19 -14.09 -6.96
CA PRO A 117 11.77 -13.95 -8.30
C PRO A 117 11.00 -14.66 -9.43
N LEU A 118 10.24 -15.70 -9.08
CA LEU A 118 9.43 -16.48 -10.03
C LEU A 118 8.06 -15.86 -10.31
N THR A 119 7.65 -14.86 -9.53
CA THR A 119 6.35 -14.21 -9.71
C THR A 119 6.44 -13.14 -10.79
N ARG A 120 5.43 -13.05 -11.65
CA ARG A 120 5.23 -11.97 -12.63
C ARG A 120 3.87 -11.34 -12.41
N PHE A 121 3.80 -10.01 -12.41
CA PHE A 121 2.58 -9.27 -12.14
C PHE A 121 2.06 -8.60 -13.41
N LYS A 122 0.91 -9.07 -13.90
CA LYS A 122 0.22 -8.51 -15.07
C LYS A 122 -0.50 -7.22 -14.70
N VAL A 123 0.19 -6.09 -14.86
CA VAL A 123 -0.31 -4.74 -14.62
C VAL A 123 -0.45 -3.94 -15.94
N HIS A 124 0.10 -4.44 -17.05
CA HIS A 124 0.07 -3.82 -18.38
C HIS A 124 0.58 -2.37 -18.34
N VAL A 125 1.80 -2.19 -17.81
CA VAL A 125 2.39 -0.86 -17.67
C VAL A 125 3.27 -0.57 -18.90
N PRO A 126 3.04 0.53 -19.63
CA PRO A 126 3.89 0.89 -20.75
C PRO A 126 5.30 1.24 -20.28
N HIS A 127 6.28 0.77 -21.05
CA HIS A 127 7.69 1.01 -20.80
C HIS A 127 8.02 2.51 -20.71
N ASP A 128 7.35 3.35 -21.50
CA ASP A 128 7.55 4.81 -21.51
C ASP A 128 7.22 5.47 -20.16
N VAL A 129 6.26 4.92 -19.42
CA VAL A 129 5.84 5.44 -18.12
C VAL A 129 6.77 4.94 -17.02
N LEU A 130 7.09 3.64 -17.08
CA LEU A 130 7.85 2.92 -16.05
C LEU A 130 8.95 2.05 -16.70
N PRO A 131 10.11 2.64 -17.05
CA PRO A 131 11.21 1.91 -17.70
C PRO A 131 11.76 0.77 -16.81
N THR A 132 11.66 0.91 -15.49
CA THR A 132 12.13 -0.11 -14.54
C THR A 132 11.13 -1.26 -14.33
N ALA A 133 9.98 -1.27 -15.01
CA ALA A 133 8.93 -2.29 -14.83
C ALA A 133 9.46 -3.74 -14.90
N ALA A 134 10.30 -4.03 -15.90
CA ALA A 134 10.87 -5.35 -16.11
C ALA A 134 11.76 -5.81 -14.92
N ALA A 135 12.54 -4.90 -14.35
CA ALA A 135 13.40 -5.19 -13.19
C ALA A 135 12.59 -5.55 -11.94
N TRP A 136 11.33 -5.10 -11.87
CA TRP A 136 10.39 -5.33 -10.77
C TRP A 136 9.35 -6.42 -11.08
N HIS A 137 9.57 -7.22 -12.12
CA HIS A 137 8.67 -8.32 -12.51
C HIS A 137 7.25 -7.87 -12.89
N LEU A 138 7.12 -6.64 -13.40
CA LEU A 138 5.87 -6.07 -13.89
C LEU A 138 5.77 -6.28 -15.41
N GLU A 139 4.65 -6.88 -15.85
CA GLU A 139 4.31 -7.14 -17.26
C GLU A 139 2.99 -6.45 -17.63
#